data_AF-A0A2D9QP03-F1
#
_entry.id   AF-A0A2D9QP03-F1
#
_cell.length_a   1.000
_cell.length_b   1.000
_cell.length_c   1.000
_cell.angle_alpha   90.00
_cell.angle_beta   90.00
_cell.angle_gamma   90.00
#
_symmetry.space_group_name_H-M   'P 1'
#
loop_
_entity.id
_entity.type
_entity.pdbx_description
1 polymer ?
#
loop_
_entity_poly.entity_id
_entity_poly.type
_entity_poly.pdbx_seq_one_letter_code
_entity_poly.pdbx_strand_id
1 'polypeptide(L)'
;MYTKFVLKSSMRHILLVVILLLGTMVPGSLADASTSEEVVVTVDSTNLRFSPSSITISEGDSVRFFWSGELLAHNAVPEDDLFDSGDSS
;
A
#
# COMPACT_ATOMS: atom_id res chain seq x y z
N MET A 1 4.23 9.02 60.37
CA MET A 1 4.31 9.99 59.26
C MET A 1 5.24 9.54 58.13
N TYR A 2 6.37 8.87 58.44
CA TYR A 2 7.35 8.36 57.47
C TYR A 2 6.82 7.31 56.46
N THR A 3 6.03 6.34 56.92
CA THR A 3 5.56 5.20 56.10
C THR A 3 4.65 5.60 54.95
N LYS A 4 3.78 6.61 55.15
CA LYS A 4 2.87 7.10 54.09
C LYS A 4 3.62 7.81 52.95
N PHE A 5 4.77 8.43 53.24
CA PHE A 5 5.59 9.12 52.25
C PHE A 5 6.37 8.13 51.38
N VAL A 6 6.91 7.07 51.99
CA VAL A 6 7.57 5.95 51.29
C VAL A 6 6.58 5.19 50.41
N LEU A 7 5.36 4.95 50.89
CA LEU A 7 4.31 4.27 50.13
C LEU A 7 3.90 5.09 48.88
N LYS A 8 3.70 6.40 49.03
CA LYS A 8 3.35 7.31 47.92
C LYS A 8 4.48 7.45 46.91
N SER A 9 5.72 7.51 47.38
CA SER A 9 6.91 7.50 46.52
C SER A 9 7.00 6.19 45.74
N SER A 10 6.86 5.04 46.41
CA SER A 10 6.88 3.72 45.78
C SER A 10 5.79 3.56 44.71
N MET A 11 4.55 4.01 44.98
CA MET A 11 3.47 3.98 44.00
C MET A 11 3.74 4.83 42.74
N ARG A 12 4.47 5.94 42.86
CA ARG A 12 4.89 6.75 41.71
C ARG A 12 5.89 6.01 40.81
N HIS A 13 6.85 5.29 41.41
CA HIS A 13 7.84 4.53 40.65
C HIS A 13 7.20 3.30 39.99
N ILE A 14 6.29 2.63 40.70
CA ILE A 14 5.50 1.52 40.15
C ILE A 14 4.66 2.01 38.95
N LEU A 15 4.00 3.17 39.07
CA LEU A 15 3.24 3.77 37.98
C LEU A 15 4.11 4.08 36.75
N LEU A 16 5.31 4.63 36.96
CA LEU A 16 6.25 4.92 35.86
C LEU A 16 6.74 3.64 35.17
N VAL A 17 7.00 2.57 35.92
CA VAL A 17 7.41 1.27 35.38
C VAL A 17 6.27 0.64 34.56
N VAL A 18 5.03 0.74 35.04
CA VAL A 18 3.85 0.23 34.32
C VAL A 18 3.62 0.99 33.02
N ILE A 19 3.72 2.33 33.03
CA ILE A 19 3.59 3.15 31.81
C ILE A 19 4.69 2.81 30.80
N LEU A 20 5.93 2.60 31.26
CA LEU A 20 7.04 2.19 30.40
C LEU A 20 6.78 0.81 29.76
N LEU A 21 6.28 -0.16 30.55
CA LEU A 21 5.92 -1.51 30.07
C LEU A 21 4.74 -1.51 29.09
N LEU A 22 3.76 -0.63 29.28
CA LEU A 22 2.66 -0.47 28.31
C LEU A 22 3.13 0.23 27.03
N GLY A 23 4.07 1.17 27.14
CA GLY A 23 4.64 1.89 25.99
C GLY A 23 5.44 1.02 25.02
N THR A 24 5.91 -0.16 25.44
CA THR A 24 6.61 -1.11 24.55
C THR A 24 5.67 -1.98 23.72
N MET A 25 4.37 -2.02 24.03
CA MET A 25 3.38 -2.67 23.17
C MET A 25 2.98 -1.73 22.04
N VAL A 26 3.89 -1.51 21.10
CA VAL A 26 3.54 -0.98 19.77
C VAL A 26 3.20 -2.19 18.90
N PRO A 27 1.93 -2.50 18.59
CA PRO A 27 1.59 -3.40 17.50
C PRO A 27 1.84 -2.65 16.19
N GLY A 28 3.12 -2.47 15.86
CA GLY A 28 3.55 -1.92 14.58
C GLY A 28 3.91 -3.09 13.69
N SER A 29 2.98 -3.53 12.85
CA SER A 29 3.39 -4.26 11.65
C SER A 29 4.13 -3.23 10.79
N LEU A 30 5.46 -3.38 10.70
CA LEU A 30 6.19 -2.81 9.58
C LEU A 30 5.62 -3.53 8.37
N ALA A 31 4.66 -2.91 7.70
CA ALA A 31 4.21 -3.37 6.40
C ALA A 31 5.49 -3.57 5.57
N ASP A 32 5.64 -4.77 5.04
CA ASP A 32 6.75 -5.12 4.17
C ASP A 32 6.89 -3.99 3.16
N ALA A 33 8.09 -3.44 3.00
CA ALA A 33 8.36 -2.47 1.96
C ALA A 33 8.30 -3.23 0.63
N SER A 34 7.09 -3.58 0.20
CA SER A 34 6.83 -4.29 -1.03
C SER A 34 7.41 -3.41 -2.13
N THR A 35 8.42 -3.94 -2.83
CA THR A 35 8.95 -3.29 -4.00
C THR A 35 7.81 -3.14 -4.99
N SER A 36 7.43 -1.89 -5.28
CA SER A 36 6.46 -1.57 -6.32
C SER A 36 6.84 -2.28 -7.61
N GLU A 37 5.93 -3.11 -8.13
CA GLU A 37 6.11 -3.82 -9.39
C GLU A 37 5.36 -3.11 -10.52
N GLU A 38 5.91 -3.18 -11.72
CA GLU A 38 5.24 -2.71 -12.93
C GLU A 38 4.77 -3.90 -13.76
N VAL A 39 3.46 -3.98 -13.99
CA VAL A 39 2.84 -4.99 -14.84
C VAL A 39 2.55 -4.39 -16.21
N VAL A 40 3.03 -5.04 -17.28
CA VAL A 40 2.75 -4.61 -18.66
C VAL A 40 1.61 -5.42 -19.24
N VAL A 41 0.54 -4.73 -19.65
CA VAL A 41 -0.59 -5.32 -20.37
C VAL A 41 -0.47 -4.90 -21.84
N THR A 42 -0.35 -5.88 -22.74
CA THR A 42 -0.17 -5.64 -24.17
C THR A 42 -1.47 -5.85 -24.94
N VAL A 43 -1.69 -5.03 -25.97
CA VAL A 43 -2.71 -5.27 -27.01
C VAL A 43 -1.99 -5.37 -28.35
N ASP A 44 -2.15 -6.49 -29.06
CA ASP A 44 -1.63 -6.65 -30.42
C ASP A 44 -2.70 -6.37 -31.48
N SER A 45 -2.25 -6.13 -32.71
CA SER A 45 -3.11 -5.88 -33.88
C SER A 45 -3.77 -7.13 -34.45
N THR A 46 -3.48 -8.33 -33.92
CA THR A 46 -4.05 -9.58 -34.46
C THR A 46 -5.44 -9.84 -33.90
N ASN A 47 -5.60 -9.72 -32.58
CA ASN A 47 -6.86 -10.04 -31.90
C ASN A 47 -7.46 -8.87 -31.12
N LEU A 48 -6.74 -7.75 -30.98
CA LEU A 48 -7.20 -6.56 -30.25
C LEU A 48 -7.68 -6.89 -28.83
N ARG A 49 -7.00 -7.82 -28.16
CA ARG A 49 -7.29 -8.23 -26.78
C ARG A 49 -6.13 -7.89 -25.87
N PHE A 50 -6.44 -7.50 -24.63
CA PHE A 50 -5.46 -7.38 -23.58
C PHE A 50 -4.81 -8.74 -23.27
N SER A 51 -3.49 -8.72 -23.11
CA SER A 51 -2.68 -9.87 -22.69
C SER A 51 -1.69 -9.42 -21.61
N PRO A 52 -1.74 -10.01 -20.40
CA PRO A 52 -2.73 -11.00 -19.95
C PRO A 52 -4.16 -10.41 -19.88
N SER A 53 -5.18 -11.27 -19.91
CA SER A 53 -6.59 -10.84 -19.88
C SER A 53 -7.07 -10.40 -18.50
N SER A 54 -6.28 -10.67 -17.46
CA SER A 54 -6.55 -10.30 -16.07
C SER A 54 -5.23 -10.27 -15.30
N ILE A 55 -5.09 -9.32 -14.40
CA ILE A 55 -3.94 -9.17 -13.51
C ILE A 55 -4.43 -8.96 -12.08
N THR A 56 -3.61 -9.32 -11.11
CA THR A 56 -3.77 -8.94 -9.71
C THR A 56 -2.59 -8.07 -9.36
N ILE A 57 -2.84 -6.89 -8.80
CA ILE A 57 -1.83 -5.94 -8.35
C ILE A 57 -2.04 -5.63 -6.87
N SER A 58 -0.98 -5.21 -6.20
CA SER A 58 -1.02 -4.71 -4.83
C SER A 58 -0.97 -3.19 -4.80
N GLU A 59 -1.34 -2.60 -3.66
CA GLU A 59 -1.15 -1.15 -3.46
C GLU A 59 0.32 -0.77 -3.66
N GLY A 60 0.55 0.24 -4.49
CA GLY A 60 1.88 0.71 -4.84
C GLY A 60 2.42 0.18 -6.17
N ASP A 61 1.81 -0.86 -6.76
CA ASP A 61 2.18 -1.33 -8.11
C ASP A 61 1.72 -0.35 -9.20
N SER A 62 2.30 -0.48 -10.39
CA SER A 62 1.87 0.26 -11.58
C SER A 62 1.47 -0.67 -12.72
N VAL A 63 0.56 -0.18 -13.57
CA VAL A 63 0.13 -0.89 -14.78
C VAL A 63 0.48 -0.05 -16.00
N ARG A 64 1.20 -0.63 -16.95
CA ARG A 64 1.49 -0.01 -18.25
C ARG A 64 0.74 -0.72 -19.35
N PHE A 65 -0.16 -0.01 -20.03
CA PHE A 65 -0.79 -0.49 -21.26
C PHE A 65 0.12 -0.22 -22.46
N PHE A 66 0.34 -1.24 -23.30
CA PHE A 66 1.20 -1.17 -24.46
C PHE A 66 0.48 -1.68 -25.72
N TRP A 67 0.28 -0.81 -26.70
CA TRP A 67 -0.31 -1.15 -27.98
C TRP A 67 0.79 -1.51 -28.98
N SER A 68 0.93 -2.80 -29.29
CA SER A 68 2.01 -3.30 -30.13
C SER A 68 1.64 -3.20 -31.60
N GLY A 69 2.52 -2.56 -32.39
CA GLY A 69 2.42 -2.54 -33.84
C GLY A 69 1.30 -1.68 -34.40
N GLU A 70 0.71 -0.81 -33.59
CA GLU A 70 -0.38 0.07 -34.02
C GLU A 70 0.09 1.53 -34.16
N LEU A 71 -0.43 2.22 -35.17
CA LEU A 71 -0.03 3.59 -35.53
C LEU A 71 -1.03 4.65 -35.05
N LEU A 72 -2.19 4.22 -34.57
CA LEU A 72 -3.27 5.10 -34.15
C LEU A 72 -3.20 5.35 -32.64
N ALA A 73 -3.83 6.45 -32.22
CA ALA A 73 -3.87 6.84 -30.83
C ALA A 73 -4.75 5.89 -30.01
N HIS A 74 -4.31 5.54 -28.80
CA HIS A 74 -5.04 4.64 -27.91
C HIS A 74 -5.07 5.11 -26.46
N ASN A 75 -6.11 4.71 -25.73
CA ASN A 75 -6.24 4.90 -24.30
C ASN A 75 -6.84 3.65 -23.63
N ALA A 76 -6.74 3.55 -22.31
CA ALA A 76 -7.33 2.47 -21.51
C ALA A 76 -8.42 3.05 -20.60
N VAL A 77 -9.68 2.70 -20.86
CA VAL A 77 -10.82 3.26 -20.14
C VAL A 77 -11.43 2.20 -19.22
N PRO A 78 -11.56 2.45 -17.90
CA PRO A 78 -12.26 1.53 -17.00
C PRO A 78 -13.78 1.59 -17.20
N GLU A 79 -14.47 0.50 -16.88
CA GLU A 79 -15.94 0.45 -16.92
C GLU A 79 -16.60 1.20 -15.76
N ASP A 80 -15.88 1.37 -14.64
CA ASP A 80 -16.38 1.91 -13.38
C ASP A 80 -15.82 3.29 -13.01
N ASP A 81 -15.19 3.98 -13.98
CA ASP A 81 -14.57 5.30 -13.81
C ASP A 81 -13.51 5.35 -12.68
N LEU A 82 -12.91 4.21 -12.32
CA LEU A 82 -11.93 4.13 -11.22
C LEU A 82 -10.63 4.89 -11.49
N PHE A 83 -10.21 4.98 -12.76
CA PHE A 83 -8.99 5.65 -13.18
C PHE A 83 -9.16 6.35 -14.52
N ASP A 84 -8.24 7.26 -14.82
CA ASP A 84 -8.15 7.97 -16.09
C ASP A 84 -6.77 7.75 -16.71
N SER A 85 -6.72 7.11 -17.88
CA SER A 85 -5.46 6.95 -18.64
C SER A 85 -5.07 8.19 -19.45
N GLY A 86 -5.92 9.22 -19.46
CA GLY A 86 -5.78 10.43 -20.27
C GLY A 86 -6.34 10.30 -21.68
N ASP A 87 -6.16 11.36 -22.46
CA ASP A 87 -6.49 11.40 -23.88
C ASP A 87 -5.70 10.36 -24.68
N SER A 88 -6.30 9.85 -25.75
CA SER A 88 -5.63 8.93 -26.66
C SER A 88 -4.40 9.60 -27.31
N SER A 89 -3.22 8.99 -27.12
CA SER A 89 -1.94 9.45 -27.68
C SER A 89 -1.42 8.52 -28.77
#